data_AF-A0A6P0MEC5-F1
#
_entry.id   AF-A0A6P0MEC5-F1
#
_cell.length_a   1.000
_cell.length_b   1.000
_cell.length_c   1.000
_cell.angle_alpha   90.00
_cell.angle_beta   90.00
_cell.angle_gamma   90.00
#
_symmetry.space_group_name_H-M   'P 1'
#
loop_
_entity.id
_entity.type
_entity.pdbx_description
1 polymer ?
#
loop_
_entity_poly.entity_id
_entity_poly.type
_entity_poly.pdbx_seq_one_letter_code
_entity_poly.pdbx_strand_id
1 'polypeptide(L)'
;HSALHYNWVRVGLALYGLYPAEHLQNVIHLKPVMQVKARITQIKTIPPGTGISYGHQFISNRQMRLAVVGIGYADGVPRNLSNRINVIIRGQQVPQIGAITMDQLMLDVSDIPNIQVGEIVTLIGQDGEEQISADDWAMSLGTISWEIICGFKHRLPRVVVG
;
A
#
# COMPACT_ATOMS: atom_id res chain seq x y z
N HIS A 1 23.13 7.68 -22.03
CA HIS A 1 23.99 8.03 -23.19
C HIS A 1 23.13 8.54 -24.32
N SER A 2 23.27 9.81 -24.71
CA SER A 2 22.55 10.41 -25.86
C SER A 2 22.73 9.60 -27.15
N ALA A 3 23.84 8.86 -27.27
CA ALA A 3 24.14 7.95 -28.38
C ALA A 3 23.10 6.83 -28.61
N LEU A 4 22.25 6.50 -27.62
CA LEU A 4 21.23 5.45 -27.75
C LEU A 4 19.81 5.99 -27.98
N HIS A 5 19.62 7.31 -28.03
CA HIS A 5 18.28 7.90 -28.12
C HIS A 5 17.68 7.89 -29.54
N TYR A 6 18.50 7.74 -30.58
CA TYR A 6 18.09 7.89 -31.98
C TYR A 6 17.22 9.16 -32.17
N ASN A 7 16.13 9.08 -32.95
CA ASN A 7 15.23 10.21 -33.19
C ASN A 7 14.13 10.36 -32.13
N TRP A 8 13.73 9.27 -31.46
CA TRP A 8 12.62 9.23 -30.50
C TRP A 8 12.88 8.23 -29.39
N VAL A 9 12.48 8.57 -28.16
CA VAL A 9 12.54 7.70 -26.99
C VAL A 9 11.14 7.36 -26.47
N ARG A 10 10.94 6.13 -26.00
CA ARG A 10 9.67 5.68 -25.40
C ARG A 10 9.79 5.68 -23.89
N VAL A 11 9.32 6.75 -23.26
CA VAL A 11 9.34 6.88 -21.80
C VAL A 11 8.10 6.21 -21.23
N GLY A 12 8.30 5.16 -20.43
CA GLY A 12 7.24 4.43 -19.75
C GLY A 12 7.21 4.75 -18.26
N LEU A 13 7.93 3.95 -17.47
CA LEU A 13 7.81 3.90 -16.00
C LEU A 13 8.19 5.23 -15.37
N ALA A 14 9.18 5.88 -15.97
CA ALA A 14 9.67 7.18 -15.55
C ALA A 14 8.61 8.29 -15.65
N LEU A 15 7.60 8.18 -16.54
CA LEU A 15 6.47 9.12 -16.57
C LEU A 15 5.61 9.03 -15.30
N TYR A 16 5.61 7.86 -14.63
CA TYR A 16 4.92 7.64 -13.37
C TYR A 16 5.81 7.93 -12.15
N GLY A 17 7.02 8.43 -12.39
CA GLY A 17 7.97 8.75 -11.33
C GLY A 17 8.67 7.54 -10.72
N LEU A 18 8.70 6.42 -11.43
CA LEU A 18 9.27 5.15 -10.96
C LEU A 18 10.48 4.76 -11.83
N TYR A 19 11.45 4.07 -11.22
CA TYR A 19 12.70 3.71 -11.88
C TYR A 19 12.63 2.33 -12.54
N PRO A 20 13.06 2.18 -13.81
CA PRO A 20 13.09 0.87 -14.46
C PRO A 20 14.25 -0.01 -13.99
N ALA A 21 15.22 0.56 -13.27
CA ALA A 21 16.32 -0.16 -12.65
C ALA A 21 16.90 0.66 -11.49
N GLU A 22 17.35 -0.02 -10.44
CA GLU A 22 17.83 0.58 -9.19
C GLU A 22 19.02 1.54 -9.40
N HIS A 23 19.98 1.17 -10.25
CA HIS A 23 21.17 1.99 -10.52
C HIS A 23 20.86 3.36 -11.16
N LEU A 24 19.63 3.59 -11.64
CA LEU A 24 19.22 4.86 -12.24
C LEU A 24 18.74 5.88 -11.21
N GLN A 25 18.51 5.48 -9.96
CA GLN A 25 18.04 6.37 -8.88
C GLN A 25 19.00 7.53 -8.61
N ASN A 26 20.31 7.31 -8.81
CA ASN A 26 21.34 8.33 -8.63
C ASN A 26 21.58 9.20 -9.87
N VAL A 27 20.89 8.94 -10.98
CA VAL A 27 21.11 9.62 -12.27
C VAL A 27 20.11 10.76 -12.49
N ILE A 28 18.86 10.56 -12.08
CA ILE A 28 17.77 11.53 -12.24
C ILE A 28 16.82 11.41 -11.07
N HIS A 29 16.31 12.54 -10.58
CA HIS A 29 15.33 12.53 -9.52
C HIS A 29 13.91 12.42 -10.11
N LEU A 30 13.33 11.22 -10.02
CA LEU A 30 11.94 10.95 -10.36
C LEU A 30 11.06 11.08 -9.11
N LYS A 31 9.88 11.68 -9.29
CA LYS A 31 8.88 11.83 -8.22
C LYS A 31 7.65 10.97 -8.53
N PRO A 32 7.34 9.95 -7.71
CA PRO A 32 6.13 9.14 -7.88
C PRO A 32 4.87 10.01 -7.96
N VAL A 33 4.05 9.77 -8.97
CA VAL A 33 2.85 10.59 -9.25
C VAL A 33 1.54 9.93 -8.78
N MET A 34 1.60 8.69 -8.31
CA MET A 34 0.45 7.93 -7.85
C MET A 34 0.49 7.77 -6.33
N GLN A 35 -0.67 7.94 -5.69
CA GLN A 35 -0.91 7.50 -4.32
C GLN A 35 -2.18 6.65 -4.28
N VAL A 36 -2.18 5.64 -3.42
CA VAL A 36 -3.31 4.74 -3.19
C VAL A 36 -3.73 4.93 -1.76
N LYS A 37 -4.94 5.47 -1.59
CA LYS A 37 -5.50 5.78 -0.28
C LYS A 37 -6.87 5.12 -0.14
N ALA A 38 -7.17 4.71 1.08
CA ALA A 38 -8.46 4.18 1.47
C ALA A 38 -8.91 4.81 2.79
N ARG A 39 -10.11 4.47 3.25
CA ARG A 39 -10.63 4.95 4.54
C ARG A 39 -10.90 3.79 5.48
N ILE A 40 -10.70 4.06 6.77
CA ILE A 40 -11.16 3.19 7.84
C ILE A 40 -12.70 3.16 7.80
N THR A 41 -13.27 1.97 7.71
CA THR A 41 -14.72 1.75 7.71
C THR A 41 -15.24 1.33 9.08
N GLN A 42 -14.39 0.70 9.89
CA GLN A 42 -14.76 0.24 11.22
C GLN A 42 -13.54 0.16 12.13
N ILE A 43 -13.75 0.38 13.43
CA ILE A 43 -12.74 0.15 14.47
C ILE A 43 -13.35 -0.74 15.55
N LYS A 44 -12.58 -1.73 16.02
CA LYS A 44 -12.98 -2.64 17.09
C LYS A 44 -11.83 -2.86 18.08
N THR A 45 -12.17 -3.13 19.33
CA THR A 45 -11.24 -3.69 20.31
C THR A 45 -11.50 -5.18 20.43
N ILE A 46 -10.44 -5.99 20.39
CA ILE A 46 -10.52 -7.44 20.44
C ILE A 46 -9.73 -7.99 21.63
N PRO A 47 -10.20 -9.06 22.30
CA PRO A 47 -9.44 -9.72 23.35
C PRO A 47 -8.30 -10.57 22.78
N PRO A 48 -7.30 -10.96 23.59
CA PRO A 48 -6.29 -11.94 23.18
C PRO A 48 -6.94 -13.27 22.77
N GLY A 49 -6.27 -14.02 21.89
CA GLY A 49 -6.76 -15.27 21.30
C GLY A 49 -7.71 -15.09 20.11
N THR A 50 -8.03 -13.87 19.68
CA THR A 50 -8.90 -13.62 18.54
C THR A 50 -8.16 -13.83 17.22
N GLY A 51 -8.64 -14.77 16.40
CA GLY A 51 -8.15 -14.97 15.04
C GLY A 51 -8.68 -13.89 14.09
N ILE A 52 -7.80 -13.36 13.23
CA ILE A 52 -8.10 -12.22 12.36
C ILE A 52 -8.18 -12.65 10.90
N SER A 53 -9.31 -12.28 10.27
CA SER A 53 -9.64 -12.57 8.88
C SER A 53 -9.63 -14.08 8.58
N TYR A 54 -9.75 -14.46 7.30
CA TYR A 54 -9.83 -15.85 6.88
C TYR A 54 -8.60 -16.67 7.27
N GLY A 55 -8.85 -17.92 7.68
CA GLY A 55 -7.80 -18.88 8.04
C GLY A 55 -7.07 -18.58 9.34
N HIS A 56 -7.40 -17.48 10.03
CA HIS A 56 -6.84 -17.11 11.33
C HIS A 56 -5.29 -17.15 11.34
N GLN A 57 -4.67 -16.75 10.23
CA GLN A 57 -3.21 -16.74 10.06
C GLN A 57 -2.53 -15.75 11.02
N PHE A 58 -3.28 -14.78 11.51
CA PHE A 58 -2.90 -13.92 12.62
C PHE A 58 -3.86 -14.16 13.79
N ILE A 59 -3.31 -14.33 14.99
CA ILE A 59 -4.06 -14.47 16.24
C ILE A 59 -3.51 -13.44 17.22
N SER A 60 -4.38 -12.59 17.76
CA SER A 60 -3.98 -11.53 18.70
C SER A 60 -3.40 -12.14 19.98
N ASN A 61 -2.16 -11.77 20.34
CA ASN A 61 -1.52 -12.23 21.59
C ASN A 61 -1.84 -11.34 22.80
N ARG A 62 -2.44 -10.17 22.57
CA ARG A 62 -2.83 -9.17 23.55
C ARG A 62 -4.21 -8.63 23.21
N GLN A 63 -4.78 -7.83 24.12
CA GLN A 63 -5.90 -6.97 23.73
C GLN A 63 -5.40 -5.95 22.70
N MET A 64 -6.09 -5.87 21.56
CA MET A 64 -5.67 -5.06 20.41
C MET A 64 -6.80 -4.19 19.90
N ARG A 65 -6.45 -3.06 19.30
CA ARG A 65 -7.39 -2.22 18.54
C ARG A 65 -7.16 -2.48 17.05
N LEU A 66 -8.22 -2.88 16.36
CA LEU A 66 -8.19 -3.27 14.96
C LEU A 66 -9.01 -2.28 14.13
N ALA A 67 -8.46 -1.85 13.00
CA ALA A 67 -9.17 -1.08 11.99
C ALA A 67 -9.48 -1.97 10.78
N VAL A 68 -10.70 -1.86 10.26
CA VAL A 68 -11.11 -2.42 8.97
C VAL A 68 -11.03 -1.29 7.93
N VAL A 69 -10.41 -1.57 6.78
CA VAL A 69 -10.22 -0.61 5.70
C VAL A 69 -10.94 -1.11 4.46
N GLY A 70 -11.69 -0.23 3.80
CA GLY A 70 -12.49 -0.55 2.61
C GLY A 70 -11.66 -0.62 1.33
N ILE A 71 -10.70 -1.54 1.27
CA ILE A 71 -9.93 -1.88 0.07
C ILE A 71 -9.40 -3.31 0.17
N GLY A 72 -9.40 -4.04 -0.95
CA GLY A 72 -8.95 -5.43 -1.00
C GLY A 72 -8.38 -5.85 -2.35
N TYR A 73 -8.26 -7.15 -2.57
CA TYR A 73 -7.57 -7.68 -3.75
C TYR A 73 -8.30 -7.46 -5.06
N ALA A 74 -9.61 -7.25 -5.04
CA ALA A 74 -10.33 -6.92 -6.27
C ALA A 74 -10.18 -5.43 -6.64
N ASP A 75 -9.66 -4.57 -5.76
CA ASP A 75 -9.23 -3.20 -6.09
C ASP A 75 -7.84 -3.16 -6.71
N GLY A 76 -7.03 -4.18 -6.43
CA GLY A 76 -5.65 -4.29 -6.89
C GLY A 76 -4.63 -4.54 -5.78
N VAL A 77 -5.03 -4.63 -4.50
CA VAL A 77 -4.09 -4.94 -3.40
C VAL A 77 -3.75 -6.44 -3.41
N PRO A 78 -2.54 -6.87 -3.77
CA PRO A 78 -2.26 -8.29 -3.96
C PRO A 78 -2.50 -9.11 -2.69
N ARG A 79 -3.32 -10.17 -2.78
CA ARG A 79 -3.63 -11.04 -1.63
C ARG A 79 -2.38 -11.64 -0.97
N ASN A 80 -1.33 -11.88 -1.75
CA ASN A 80 -0.06 -12.43 -1.28
C ASN A 80 0.76 -11.46 -0.39
N LEU A 81 0.29 -10.23 -0.20
CA LEU A 81 0.81 -9.28 0.78
C LEU A 81 0.22 -9.47 2.19
N SER A 82 -0.72 -10.42 2.37
CA SER A 82 -1.34 -10.70 3.68
C SER A 82 -0.28 -10.96 4.76
N ASN A 83 -0.31 -10.18 5.85
CA ASN A 83 0.66 -10.17 6.94
C ASN A 83 2.09 -9.74 6.57
N ARG A 84 2.30 -9.09 5.41
CA ARG A 84 3.65 -8.79 4.88
C ARG A 84 3.87 -7.32 4.55
N ILE A 85 2.87 -6.47 4.78
CA ILE A 85 2.95 -5.04 4.48
C ILE A 85 2.53 -4.19 5.67
N ASN A 86 3.02 -2.97 5.64
CA ASN A 86 2.51 -1.88 6.44
C ASN A 86 1.67 -0.94 5.56
N VAL A 87 0.96 -0.03 6.21
CA VAL A 87 0.33 1.15 5.62
C VAL A 87 0.71 2.37 6.47
N ILE A 88 0.43 3.57 5.99
CA ILE A 88 0.68 4.80 6.76
C ILE A 88 -0.63 5.42 7.21
N ILE A 89 -0.71 5.75 8.50
CA ILE A 89 -1.82 6.51 9.11
C ILE A 89 -1.21 7.57 10.03
N ARG A 90 -1.52 8.86 9.78
CA ARG A 90 -0.99 10.00 10.56
C ARG A 90 0.55 10.01 10.62
N GLY A 91 1.19 9.68 9.50
CA GLY A 91 2.65 9.58 9.40
C GLY A 91 3.28 8.47 10.25
N GLN A 92 2.53 7.43 10.61
CA GLN A 92 3.04 6.25 11.32
C GLN A 92 2.79 4.98 10.49
N GLN A 93 3.79 4.10 10.45
CA GLN A 93 3.69 2.77 9.85
C GLN A 93 2.80 1.86 10.73
N VAL A 94 1.81 1.24 10.10
CA VAL A 94 0.81 0.39 10.76
C VAL A 94 0.77 -0.95 10.05
N PRO A 95 0.96 -2.08 10.75
CA PRO A 95 1.02 -3.38 10.09
C PRO A 95 -0.37 -3.85 9.65
N GLN A 96 -0.42 -4.42 8.46
CA GLN A 96 -1.57 -5.18 7.98
C GLN A 96 -1.56 -6.58 8.58
N ILE A 97 -2.67 -6.97 9.20
CA ILE A 97 -2.81 -8.25 9.91
C ILE A 97 -3.99 -9.08 9.38
N GLY A 98 -3.82 -10.39 9.36
CA GLY A 98 -4.76 -11.34 8.77
C GLY A 98 -4.74 -11.36 7.24
N ALA A 99 -5.61 -12.16 6.64
CA ALA A 99 -5.76 -12.23 5.19
C ALA A 99 -6.37 -10.93 4.61
N ILE A 100 -5.78 -10.43 3.52
CA ILE A 100 -6.40 -9.44 2.64
C ILE A 100 -7.56 -10.12 1.90
N THR A 101 -8.75 -9.56 2.05
CA THR A 101 -9.99 -10.10 1.48
C THR A 101 -10.33 -9.40 0.17
N MET A 102 -11.49 -9.75 -0.43
CA MET A 102 -11.89 -9.19 -1.72
C MET A 102 -11.98 -7.67 -1.68
N ASP A 103 -12.55 -7.12 -0.61
CA ASP A 103 -12.94 -5.71 -0.50
C ASP A 103 -12.41 -5.03 0.77
N GLN A 104 -11.75 -5.78 1.65
CA GLN A 104 -11.31 -5.28 2.94
C GLN A 104 -9.97 -5.87 3.38
N LEU A 105 -9.24 -5.10 4.18
CA LEU A 105 -8.08 -5.54 4.93
C LEU A 105 -8.15 -5.01 6.37
N MET A 106 -7.38 -5.62 7.26
CA MET A 106 -7.34 -5.27 8.68
C MET A 106 -5.96 -4.79 9.08
N LEU A 107 -5.92 -3.84 10.02
CA LEU A 107 -4.71 -3.21 10.54
C LEU A 107 -4.67 -3.27 12.07
N ASP A 108 -3.48 -3.45 12.65
CA ASP A 108 -3.26 -3.25 14.09
C ASP A 108 -3.05 -1.77 14.38
N VAL A 109 -4.09 -1.09 14.86
CA VAL A 109 -4.05 0.34 15.22
C VAL A 109 -3.97 0.53 16.73
N SER A 110 -3.48 -0.46 17.48
CA SER A 110 -3.37 -0.41 18.94
C SER A 110 -2.53 0.77 19.42
N ASP A 111 -1.53 1.16 18.65
CA ASP A 111 -0.57 2.19 19.04
C ASP A 111 -0.98 3.60 18.54
N ILE A 112 -2.13 3.72 17.85
CA ILE A 112 -2.67 5.01 17.40
C ILE A 112 -3.80 5.48 18.35
N PRO A 113 -3.53 6.45 19.24
CA PRO A 113 -4.54 6.94 20.16
C PRO A 113 -5.64 7.69 19.40
N ASN A 114 -6.88 7.51 19.87
CA ASN A 114 -8.06 8.22 19.36
C ASN A 114 -8.27 8.11 17.83
N ILE A 115 -7.82 7.02 17.19
CA ILE A 115 -8.13 6.75 15.78
C ILE A 115 -9.65 6.67 15.56
N GLN A 116 -10.15 7.19 14.44
CA GLN A 116 -11.57 7.33 14.10
C GLN A 116 -11.91 6.67 12.76
N VAL A 117 -13.18 6.28 12.63
CA VAL A 117 -13.75 5.85 11.35
C VAL A 117 -13.70 7.03 10.37
N GLY A 118 -13.40 6.73 9.10
CA GLY A 118 -13.27 7.72 8.04
C GLY A 118 -11.86 8.27 7.86
N GLU A 119 -10.93 8.01 8.79
CA GLU A 119 -9.54 8.43 8.62
C GLU A 119 -8.86 7.78 7.41
N ILE A 120 -7.92 8.52 6.84
CA ILE A 120 -7.23 8.16 5.62
C ILE A 120 -6.10 7.19 5.95
N VAL A 121 -6.05 6.11 5.18
CA VAL A 121 -4.98 5.11 5.18
C VAL A 121 -4.23 5.23 3.86
N THR A 122 -2.93 5.46 3.91
CA THR A 122 -2.07 5.50 2.72
C THR A 122 -1.42 4.12 2.53
N LEU A 123 -1.78 3.43 1.45
CA LEU A 123 -1.25 2.10 1.11
C LEU A 123 0.01 2.20 0.24
N ILE A 124 0.00 3.12 -0.73
CA ILE A 124 1.14 3.51 -1.54
C ILE A 124 1.13 5.04 -1.59
N GLY A 125 2.27 5.68 -1.39
CA GLY A 125 2.41 7.12 -1.35
C GLY A 125 3.15 7.59 -0.11
N GLN A 126 2.94 8.85 0.22
CA GLN A 126 3.61 9.53 1.33
C GLN A 126 2.57 10.16 2.26
N ASP A 127 2.83 10.08 3.56
CA ASP A 127 2.11 10.80 4.61
C ASP A 127 3.12 11.22 5.69
N GLY A 128 3.39 12.52 5.81
CA GLY A 128 4.49 13.02 6.62
C GLY A 128 5.86 12.60 6.07
N GLU A 129 6.73 12.13 6.95
CA GLU A 129 8.08 11.62 6.61
C GLU A 129 8.05 10.16 6.16
N GLU A 130 6.95 9.45 6.39
CA GLU A 130 6.78 8.05 6.00
C GLU A 130 6.37 7.92 4.54
N GLN A 131 6.93 6.91 3.87
CA GLN A 131 6.64 6.58 2.48
C GLN A 131 6.54 5.08 2.29
N ILE A 132 5.56 4.66 1.48
CA ILE A 132 5.47 3.29 0.95
C ILE A 132 5.37 3.41 -0.57
N SER A 133 6.32 2.77 -1.26
CA SER A 133 6.43 2.78 -2.71
C SER A 133 5.79 1.53 -3.34
N ALA A 134 5.58 1.58 -4.66
CA ALA A 134 5.22 0.39 -5.42
C ALA A 134 6.35 -0.65 -5.44
N ASP A 135 7.61 -0.21 -5.34
CA ASP A 135 8.77 -1.10 -5.29
C ASP A 135 8.82 -1.90 -3.97
N ASP A 136 8.35 -1.34 -2.84
CA ASP A 136 8.26 -2.07 -1.56
C ASP A 136 7.34 -3.29 -1.67
N TRP A 137 6.17 -3.11 -2.31
CA TRP A 137 5.24 -4.21 -2.58
C TRP A 137 5.82 -5.20 -3.59
N ALA A 138 6.46 -4.69 -4.64
CA ALA A 138 7.08 -5.51 -5.67
C ALA A 138 8.17 -6.42 -5.09
N MET A 139 9.04 -5.87 -4.24
CA MET A 139 10.08 -6.61 -3.53
C MET A 139 9.50 -7.67 -2.60
N SER A 140 8.45 -7.35 -1.83
CA SER A 140 7.77 -8.35 -0.99
C SER A 140 7.15 -9.50 -1.79
N LEU A 141 6.77 -9.26 -3.04
CA LEU A 141 6.11 -10.23 -3.93
C LEU A 141 7.08 -10.94 -4.88
N GLY A 142 8.33 -10.49 -4.99
CA GLY A 142 9.27 -10.98 -5.99
C GLY A 142 8.88 -10.60 -7.41
N THR A 143 8.33 -9.39 -7.60
CA THR A 143 7.96 -8.83 -8.90
C THR A 143 8.55 -7.41 -9.09
N ILE A 144 8.04 -6.64 -10.06
CA ILE A 144 8.43 -5.28 -10.39
C ILE A 144 7.28 -4.29 -10.13
N SER A 145 7.61 -3.03 -9.85
CA SER A 145 6.62 -1.97 -9.58
C SER A 145 5.63 -1.75 -10.73
N TRP A 146 6.01 -2.07 -11.96
CA TRP A 146 5.10 -2.01 -13.11
C TRP A 146 3.87 -2.91 -12.93
N GLU A 147 4.04 -4.12 -12.41
CA GLU A 147 2.92 -5.04 -12.15
C GLU A 147 2.03 -4.51 -11.02
N ILE A 148 2.62 -3.87 -10.01
CA ILE A 148 1.89 -3.29 -8.88
C ILE A 148 0.97 -2.16 -9.35
N ILE A 149 1.52 -1.17 -10.08
CA ILE A 149 0.73 -0.02 -10.54
C ILE A 149 -0.31 -0.40 -11.59
N CYS A 150 -0.05 -1.43 -12.40
CA CYS A 150 -1.02 -1.97 -13.36
C CYS A 150 -2.11 -2.80 -12.68
N GLY A 151 -1.89 -3.26 -11.45
CA GLY A 151 -2.83 -4.09 -10.70
C GLY A 151 -4.10 -3.37 -10.25
N PHE A 152 -4.08 -2.03 -10.18
CA PHE A 152 -5.21 -1.23 -9.73
C PHE A 152 -6.35 -1.18 -10.76
N LYS A 153 -7.48 -1.80 -10.41
CA LYS A 153 -8.59 -2.09 -11.34
C LYS A 153 -9.56 -0.91 -11.50
N HIS A 154 -10.61 -1.12 -12.29
CA HIS A 154 -11.59 -0.07 -12.64
C HIS A 154 -12.47 0.40 -11.48
N ARG A 155 -12.69 -0.44 -10.46
CA ARG A 155 -13.54 -0.07 -9.32
C ARG A 155 -12.88 0.92 -8.36
N LEU A 156 -11.54 1.05 -8.43
CA LEU A 156 -10.81 2.06 -7.67
C LEU A 156 -10.86 3.39 -8.44
N PRO A 157 -11.57 4.41 -7.92
CA PRO A 157 -11.69 5.70 -8.60
C PRO A 157 -10.32 6.39 -8.67
N ARG A 158 -10.05 7.02 -9.81
CA ARG A 158 -8.83 7.81 -10.04
C ARG A 158 -9.19 9.29 -9.91
N VAL A 159 -8.59 9.95 -8.92
CA VAL A 159 -8.74 11.40 -8.72
C VAL A 159 -7.47 12.07 -9.19
N VAL A 160 -7.58 12.93 -10.20
CA VAL A 160 -6.46 13.73 -10.69
C VAL A 160 -6.28 14.93 -9.76
N VAL A 161 -5.07 15.13 -9.28
CA VAL A 161 -4.67 16.28 -8.47
C VAL A 161 -3.83 17.19 -9.37
N GLY A 162 -4.30 18.42 -9.56
CA GLY A 162 -3.64 19.46 -10.36
C GLY A 162 -2.95 20.50 -9.50
#